data_AF-A0A7W1DR07-F1
#
_entry.id   AF-A0A7W1DR07-F1
#
_cell.length_a   1.000
_cell.length_b   1.000
_cell.length_c   1.000
_cell.angle_alpha   90.00
_cell.angle_beta   90.00
_cell.angle_gamma   90.00
#
_symmetry.space_group_name_H-M   'P 1'
#
loop_
_entity.id
_entity.type
_entity.pdbx_description
1 polymer ?
#
loop_
_entity_poly.entity_id
_entity_poly.type
_entity_poly.pdbx_seq_one_letter_code
_entity_poly.pdbx_strand_id
1 'polypeptide(L)'
;MSTAVQEVHAFDATAKAGREPFKVKDLSLAEFGRKEIRLAEQEMPGLMTLRERYKGQNPLAGAKIMGSLHMTIQTAVLIETLADLGADVRWVSCNIFSTQDHAAAAVVVGRPETKGTSENPRGIPVFAWKGETLEEYWWCTGE
;
A
#
# COMPACT_ATOMS: atom_id res chain seq x y z
N MET A 1 -9.42 24.70 24.49
CA MET A 1 -8.42 24.65 23.41
C MET A 1 -8.29 23.19 22.99
N SER A 2 -8.77 22.84 21.79
CA SER A 2 -8.61 21.47 21.28
C SER A 2 -7.17 21.34 20.80
N THR A 3 -6.33 20.63 21.55
CA THR A 3 -5.05 20.13 21.05
C THR A 3 -5.39 19.14 19.96
N ALA A 4 -5.47 19.62 18.72
CA ALA A 4 -5.49 18.76 17.55
C ALA A 4 -4.20 17.95 17.59
N VAL A 5 -4.29 16.71 18.04
CA VAL A 5 -3.23 15.73 17.86
C VAL A 5 -3.10 15.61 16.35
N GLN A 6 -2.02 16.14 15.78
CA GLN A 6 -1.70 15.84 14.38
C GLN A 6 -1.58 14.33 14.30
N GLU A 7 -2.48 13.68 13.55
CA GLU A 7 -2.37 12.25 13.30
C GLU A 7 -1.05 12.00 12.57
N VAL A 8 -0.11 11.40 13.30
CA VAL A 8 1.19 11.01 12.77
C VAL A 8 0.94 9.85 11.81
N HIS A 9 1.42 9.97 10.57
CA HIS A 9 1.25 8.91 9.58
C HIS A 9 1.91 7.61 10.06
N ALA A 10 1.37 6.45 9.67
CA ALA A 10 1.87 5.15 10.10
C ALA A 10 3.38 4.97 9.84
N PHE A 11 3.89 5.52 8.72
CA PHE A 11 5.32 5.50 8.41
C PHE A 11 6.17 6.27 9.43
N ASP A 12 5.76 7.47 9.81
CA ASP A 12 6.51 8.30 10.77
C ASP A 12 6.51 7.65 12.16
N ALA A 13 5.39 7.05 12.56
CA ALA A 13 5.29 6.29 13.80
C ALA A 13 6.18 5.04 13.79
N THR A 14 6.23 4.31 12.67
CA THR A 14 7.06 3.11 12.49
C THR A 14 8.54 3.44 12.52
N ALA A 15 8.95 4.50 11.81
CA ALA A 15 10.33 4.98 11.81
C ALA A 15 10.77 5.43 13.21
N LYS A 16 9.91 6.13 13.96
CA LYS A 16 10.17 6.51 15.35
C LYS A 16 10.34 5.30 16.28
N ALA A 17 9.67 4.19 15.98
CA ALA A 17 9.82 2.93 16.70
C ALA A 17 11.08 2.13 16.28
N GLY A 18 11.92 2.67 15.39
CA GLY A 18 13.15 2.02 14.94
C GLY A 18 12.91 0.85 13.97
N ARG A 19 11.73 0.79 13.35
CA ARG A 19 11.37 -0.22 12.35
C ARG A 19 11.34 0.39 10.96
N GLU A 20 11.59 -0.42 9.94
CA GLU A 20 11.49 0.01 8.55
C GLU A 20 10.00 0.23 8.19
N PRO A 21 9.58 1.43 7.74
CA PRO A 21 8.18 1.70 7.41
C PRO A 21 7.69 0.94 6.17
N PHE A 22 8.57 0.67 5.20
CA PHE A 22 8.31 -0.08 3.97
C PHE A 22 9.64 -0.50 3.33
N LYS A 23 9.63 -1.51 2.44
CA LYS A 23 10.80 -1.88 1.63
C LYS A 23 10.37 -2.27 0.22
N VAL A 24 10.75 -1.43 -0.75
CA VAL A 24 10.51 -1.65 -2.18
C VAL A 24 11.77 -1.35 -2.98
N LYS A 25 11.81 -1.76 -4.24
CA LYS A 25 13.00 -1.64 -5.08
C LYS A 25 13.38 -0.20 -5.41
N ASP A 26 12.42 0.60 -5.86
CA ASP A 26 12.65 1.95 -6.35
C ASP A 26 11.36 2.78 -6.32
N LEU A 27 11.32 3.84 -5.51
CA LEU A 27 10.17 4.75 -5.41
C LEU A 27 10.02 5.69 -6.61
N SER A 28 11.04 5.83 -7.46
CA SER A 28 10.94 6.63 -8.69
C SER A 28 9.91 6.08 -9.68
N LEU A 29 9.60 4.77 -9.56
CA LEU A 29 8.63 4.06 -10.40
C LEU A 29 7.16 4.38 -10.07
N ALA A 30 6.90 5.11 -8.98
CA ALA A 30 5.55 5.36 -8.48
C ALA A 30 4.64 6.07 -9.49
N GLU A 31 5.18 7.02 -10.28
CA GLU A 31 4.37 7.72 -11.29
C GLU A 31 3.88 6.76 -12.39
N PHE A 32 4.76 5.87 -12.84
CA PHE A 32 4.41 4.84 -13.83
C PHE A 32 3.37 3.88 -13.25
N GLY A 33 3.61 3.35 -12.05
CA GLY A 33 2.66 2.46 -11.39
C GLY A 33 1.30 3.12 -11.15
N ARG A 34 1.26 4.41 -10.81
CA ARG A 34 0.00 5.15 -10.65
C ARG A 34 -0.77 5.31 -11.97
N LYS A 35 -0.08 5.41 -13.11
CA LYS A 35 -0.73 5.42 -14.43
C LYS A 35 -1.37 4.06 -14.70
N GLU A 36 -0.67 2.96 -14.45
CA GLU A 36 -1.20 1.61 -14.66
C GLU A 36 -2.31 1.23 -13.68
N ILE A 37 -2.22 1.64 -12.41
CA ILE A 37 -3.31 1.47 -11.42
C ILE A 37 -4.59 2.14 -11.91
N ARG A 38 -4.51 3.38 -12.41
CA ARG A 38 -5.68 4.09 -12.96
C ARG A 38 -6.30 3.39 -14.17
N LEU A 39 -5.48 2.76 -15.01
CA LEU A 39 -5.99 1.93 -16.11
C LEU A 39 -6.66 0.66 -15.57
N ALA A 40 -6.06 -0.02 -14.60
CA ALA A 40 -6.61 -1.22 -13.99
C ALA A 40 -7.93 -0.96 -13.24
N GLU A 41 -8.11 0.21 -12.63
CA GLU A 41 -9.39 0.60 -12.02
C GLU A 41 -10.55 0.56 -13.02
N GLN A 42 -10.32 0.87 -14.30
CA GLN A 42 -11.34 0.76 -15.35
C GLN A 42 -11.71 -0.70 -15.68
N GLU A 43 -10.74 -1.62 -15.54
CA GLU A 43 -10.90 -3.05 -15.82
C GLU A 43 -11.29 -3.87 -14.57
N MET A 44 -11.47 -3.21 -13.41
CA MET A 44 -11.82 -3.86 -12.14
C MET A 44 -13.14 -3.32 -11.56
N PRO A 45 -14.26 -3.39 -12.31
CA PRO A 45 -15.53 -2.75 -11.92
C PRO A 45 -16.10 -3.30 -10.61
N GLY A 46 -15.80 -4.56 -10.26
CA GLY A 46 -16.21 -5.16 -8.99
C GLY A 46 -15.65 -4.42 -7.78
N LEU A 47 -14.34 -4.12 -7.77
CA LEU A 47 -13.70 -3.38 -6.68
C LEU A 47 -14.17 -1.92 -6.64
N MET A 48 -14.28 -1.28 -7.80
CA MET A 48 -14.75 0.11 -7.88
C MET A 48 -16.20 0.26 -7.38
N THR A 49 -17.06 -0.72 -7.69
CA THR A 49 -18.44 -0.77 -7.19
C THR A 49 -18.47 -0.94 -5.67
N LEU A 50 -17.57 -1.75 -5.08
CA LEU A 50 -17.46 -1.91 -3.63
C LEU A 50 -17.02 -0.60 -2.95
N ARG A 51 -16.03 0.09 -3.51
CA ARG A 51 -15.57 1.40 -3.00
C ARG A 51 -16.73 2.40 -2.94
N GLU A 52 -17.49 2.53 -4.04
CA GLU A 52 -18.61 3.47 -4.09
C GLU A 52 -19.76 3.05 -3.15
N ARG A 53 -20.13 1.77 -3.13
CA ARG A 53 -21.21 1.25 -2.29
C ARG A 53 -21.01 1.55 -0.80
N TYR A 54 -19.78 1.43 -0.31
CA TYR A 54 -19.44 1.55 1.11
C TYR A 54 -18.71 2.86 1.44
N LYS A 55 -18.68 3.81 0.50
CA LYS A 55 -18.05 5.11 0.69
C LYS A 55 -18.58 5.82 1.93
N GLY A 56 -17.69 6.23 2.82
CA GLY A 56 -18.01 6.90 4.08
C GLY A 56 -18.62 6.01 5.16
N GLN A 57 -18.86 4.72 4.90
CA GLN A 57 -19.36 3.78 5.91
C GLN A 57 -18.23 3.09 6.68
N ASN A 58 -17.02 3.05 6.11
CA ASN A 58 -15.81 2.45 6.69
C ASN A 58 -16.07 1.08 7.35
N PRO A 59 -16.62 0.08 6.60
CA PRO A 59 -17.00 -1.20 7.19
C PRO A 59 -15.82 -2.03 7.73
N LEU A 60 -14.59 -1.70 7.34
CA LEU A 60 -13.37 -2.33 7.83
C LEU A 60 -12.65 -1.47 8.87
N ALA A 61 -13.29 -0.43 9.42
CA ALA A 61 -12.71 0.40 10.48
C ALA A 61 -12.19 -0.46 11.64
N GLY A 62 -10.92 -0.29 11.98
CA GLY A 62 -10.24 -1.04 13.05
C GLY A 62 -9.73 -2.42 12.65
N ALA A 63 -10.03 -2.90 11.44
CA ALA A 63 -9.44 -4.12 10.92
C ALA A 63 -7.95 -3.89 10.60
N LYS A 64 -7.09 -4.77 11.10
CA LYS A 64 -5.66 -4.80 10.78
C LYS A 64 -5.39 -5.97 9.83
N ILE A 65 -5.15 -5.66 8.57
CA ILE A 65 -5.02 -6.65 7.50
C ILE A 65 -3.55 -6.76 7.09
N MET A 66 -2.98 -7.95 7.28
CA MET A 66 -1.68 -8.32 6.71
C MET A 66 -1.92 -9.19 5.48
N GLY A 67 -1.61 -8.66 4.30
CA GLY A 67 -1.75 -9.38 3.04
C GLY A 67 -0.44 -10.02 2.61
N SER A 68 -0.49 -11.32 2.29
CA SER A 68 0.57 -12.03 1.56
C SER A 68 0.00 -12.54 0.24
N LEU A 69 0.17 -11.74 -0.81
CA LEU A 69 -0.37 -12.00 -2.14
C LEU A 69 0.49 -11.27 -3.17
N HIS A 70 0.59 -11.79 -4.40
CA HIS A 70 1.42 -11.19 -5.46
C HIS A 70 1.24 -9.66 -5.53
N MET A 71 2.34 -8.93 -5.37
CA MET A 71 2.32 -7.46 -5.34
C MET A 71 2.28 -6.91 -6.77
N THR A 72 1.10 -6.97 -7.40
CA THR A 72 0.84 -6.52 -8.77
C THR A 72 -0.02 -5.25 -8.81
N ILE A 73 -0.23 -4.70 -10.00
CA ILE A 73 -1.17 -3.60 -10.26
C ILE A 73 -2.59 -3.93 -9.79
N GLN A 74 -3.09 -5.15 -10.06
CA GLN A 74 -4.43 -5.55 -9.63
C GLN A 74 -4.54 -5.60 -8.10
N THR A 75 -3.49 -6.11 -7.44
CA THR A 75 -3.41 -6.14 -5.99
C THR A 75 -3.32 -4.74 -5.39
N ALA A 76 -2.66 -3.80 -6.06
CA ALA A 76 -2.66 -2.40 -5.64
C ALA A 76 -4.10 -1.81 -5.59
N VAL A 77 -4.95 -2.12 -6.58
CA VAL A 77 -6.38 -1.71 -6.55
C VAL A 77 -7.10 -2.38 -5.36
N LEU A 78 -6.82 -3.65 -5.07
CA LEU A 78 -7.38 -4.33 -3.90
C LEU A 78 -6.93 -3.67 -2.59
N ILE A 79 -5.63 -3.42 -2.41
CA ILE A 79 -5.04 -2.79 -1.23
C ILE A 79 -5.69 -1.43 -0.97
N GLU A 80 -5.77 -0.58 -2.00
CA GLU A 80 -6.39 0.75 -1.88
C GLU A 80 -7.89 0.66 -1.62
N THR A 81 -8.57 -0.39 -2.11
CA THR A 81 -9.98 -0.65 -1.77
C THR A 81 -10.13 -0.97 -0.28
N LEU A 82 -9.29 -1.85 0.26
CA LEU A 82 -9.34 -2.19 1.69
C LEU A 82 -9.11 -0.96 2.57
N ALA A 83 -8.14 -0.12 2.20
CA ALA A 83 -7.86 1.13 2.90
C ALA A 83 -9.02 2.14 2.79
N ASP A 84 -9.63 2.30 1.61
CA ASP A 84 -10.84 3.15 1.42
C ASP A 84 -12.02 2.70 2.27
N LEU A 85 -12.10 1.40 2.55
CA LEU A 85 -13.11 0.82 3.42
C LEU A 85 -12.75 0.90 4.91
N GLY A 86 -11.64 1.54 5.27
CA GLY A 86 -11.24 1.86 6.64
C GLY A 86 -10.24 0.88 7.28
N ALA A 87 -9.68 -0.08 6.53
CA ALA A 87 -8.70 -1.01 7.07
C ALA A 87 -7.30 -0.37 7.24
N ASP A 88 -6.59 -0.81 8.27
CA ASP A 88 -5.13 -0.63 8.41
C ASP A 88 -4.43 -1.80 7.72
N VAL A 89 -3.67 -1.52 6.65
CA VAL A 89 -3.16 -2.53 5.72
C VAL A 89 -1.64 -2.56 5.73
N ARG A 90 -1.06 -3.77 5.73
CA ARG A 90 0.35 -4.03 5.44
C ARG A 90 0.44 -5.13 4.40
N TRP A 91 1.42 -5.07 3.51
CA TRP A 91 1.48 -6.02 2.39
C TRP A 91 2.87 -6.58 2.12
N VAL A 92 2.90 -7.86 1.76
CA VAL A 92 4.07 -8.58 1.26
C VAL A 92 3.68 -9.39 0.02
N SER A 93 4.66 -9.70 -0.82
CA SER A 93 4.43 -10.64 -1.91
C SER A 93 4.38 -12.08 -1.38
N CYS A 94 3.64 -12.98 -2.04
CA CYS A 94 3.68 -14.41 -1.77
C CYS A 94 4.59 -15.19 -2.74
N ASN A 95 5.34 -14.49 -3.59
CA ASN A 95 6.33 -15.09 -4.49
C ASN A 95 7.43 -14.09 -4.89
N ILE A 96 8.68 -14.54 -4.78
CA ILE A 96 9.91 -13.78 -5.01
C ILE A 96 10.06 -13.13 -6.40
N PHE A 97 9.30 -13.57 -7.41
CA PHE A 97 9.39 -13.03 -8.78
C PHE A 97 8.12 -12.32 -9.27
N SER A 98 7.05 -12.38 -8.47
CA SER A 98 5.72 -11.93 -8.90
C SER A 98 5.49 -10.43 -8.74
N THR A 99 6.31 -9.76 -7.92
CA THR A 99 6.17 -8.32 -7.67
C THR A 99 6.36 -7.51 -8.95
N GLN A 100 5.45 -6.57 -9.17
CA GLN A 100 5.59 -5.50 -10.14
C GLN A 100 6.11 -4.27 -9.38
N ASP A 101 7.39 -3.97 -9.53
CA ASP A 101 8.09 -2.97 -8.71
C ASP A 101 7.44 -1.58 -8.76
N HIS A 102 6.90 -1.19 -9.91
CA HIS A 102 6.17 0.06 -10.08
C HIS A 102 4.83 0.09 -9.33
N ALA A 103 4.13 -1.05 -9.23
CA ALA A 103 2.91 -1.17 -8.44
C ALA A 103 3.23 -1.03 -6.94
N ALA A 104 4.27 -1.73 -6.46
CA ALA A 104 4.74 -1.62 -5.09
C ALA A 104 5.12 -0.18 -4.72
N ALA A 105 5.89 0.50 -5.59
CA ALA A 105 6.25 1.90 -5.42
C ALA A 105 5.03 2.82 -5.36
N ALA A 106 4.06 2.64 -6.26
CA ALA A 106 2.86 3.47 -6.30
C ALA A 106 1.96 3.29 -5.06
N VAL A 107 1.87 2.09 -4.51
CA VAL A 107 1.14 1.82 -3.25
C VAL A 107 1.82 2.47 -2.06
N VAL A 108 3.16 2.41 -1.98
CA VAL A 108 3.92 3.05 -0.90
C VAL A 108 3.84 4.58 -0.97
N VAL A 109 4.06 5.16 -2.15
CA VAL A 109 3.97 6.63 -2.33
C VAL A 109 2.56 7.11 -2.03
N GLY A 110 1.54 6.33 -2.42
CA GLY A 110 0.14 6.65 -2.18
C GLY A 110 -0.51 7.35 -3.36
N ARG A 111 -1.75 7.80 -3.14
CA ARG A 111 -2.58 8.48 -4.14
C ARG A 111 -2.43 10.00 -4.07
N PRO A 112 -2.79 10.76 -5.12
CA PRO A 112 -2.75 12.22 -5.07
C PRO A 112 -3.47 12.82 -3.85
N GLU A 113 -4.57 12.21 -3.39
CA GLU A 113 -5.35 12.66 -2.23
C GLU A 113 -4.56 12.53 -0.93
N THR A 114 -3.65 11.54 -0.85
CA THR A 114 -2.75 11.35 0.30
C THR A 114 -1.57 12.33 0.29
N LYS A 115 -1.35 13.05 -0.83
CA LYS A 115 -0.25 14.01 -1.04
C LYS A 115 1.15 13.40 -0.85
N GLY A 116 1.29 12.09 -0.99
CA GLY A 116 2.59 11.43 -0.90
C GLY A 116 3.46 11.67 -2.13
N THR A 117 4.77 11.72 -1.91
CA THR A 117 5.80 11.80 -2.96
C THR A 117 6.85 10.72 -2.73
N SER A 118 7.77 10.52 -3.68
CA SER A 118 8.87 9.56 -3.50
C SER A 118 9.80 9.94 -2.34
N GLU A 119 9.90 11.22 -1.99
CA GLU A 119 10.67 11.73 -0.85
C GLU A 119 9.90 11.67 0.46
N ASN A 120 8.56 11.77 0.40
CA ASN A 120 7.69 11.76 1.57
C ASN A 120 6.43 10.92 1.27
N PRO A 121 6.55 9.59 1.29
CA PRO A 121 5.46 8.70 0.92
C PRO A 121 4.32 8.74 1.95
N ARG A 122 3.07 8.69 1.47
CA ARG A 122 1.85 8.77 2.30
C ARG A 122 0.84 7.68 1.94
N GLY A 123 1.35 6.55 1.45
CA GLY A 123 0.56 5.38 1.09
C GLY A 123 0.60 4.29 2.14
N ILE A 124 0.64 3.05 1.67
CA ILE A 124 0.46 1.84 2.48
C ILE A 124 1.79 1.09 2.61
N PRO A 125 2.13 0.53 3.79
CA PRO A 125 3.33 -0.29 3.97
C PRO A 125 3.37 -1.50 3.02
N VAL A 126 4.43 -1.58 2.22
CA VAL A 126 4.72 -2.72 1.34
C VAL A 126 6.16 -3.17 1.54
N PHE A 127 6.37 -4.47 1.72
CA PHE A 127 7.67 -5.14 1.78
C PHE A 127 7.73 -6.16 0.66
N ALA A 128 8.06 -5.70 -0.54
CA ALA A 128 8.07 -6.53 -1.73
C ALA A 128 8.90 -5.90 -2.87
N TRP A 129 9.70 -6.72 -3.54
CA TRP A 129 10.34 -6.38 -4.82
C TRP A 129 10.53 -7.60 -5.70
N LYS A 130 10.75 -7.38 -7.00
CA LYS A 130 11.03 -8.47 -7.91
C LYS A 130 12.47 -8.95 -7.76
N GLY A 131 12.63 -10.25 -7.54
CA GLY A 131 13.93 -10.89 -7.40
C GLY A 131 14.44 -10.95 -5.97
N GLU A 132 13.53 -11.04 -4.99
CA GLU A 132 13.88 -11.37 -3.60
C GLU A 132 14.64 -12.71 -3.52
N THR A 133 15.58 -12.78 -2.58
CA THR A 133 16.09 -14.05 -2.06
C THR A 133 15.06 -14.69 -1.11
N LEU A 134 15.23 -15.97 -0.78
CA LEU A 134 14.35 -16.63 0.20
C LEU A 134 14.48 -16.01 1.60
N GLU A 135 15.66 -15.55 1.98
CA GLU A 135 15.87 -14.87 3.27
C GLU A 135 15.12 -13.54 3.32
N GLU A 136 15.22 -12.74 2.25
CA GLU A 136 14.49 -11.48 2.11
C GLU A 136 12.98 -11.70 2.10
N TYR A 137 12.49 -12.72 1.39
CA TYR A 137 11.07 -13.08 1.37
C TYR A 137 10.51 -13.35 2.77
N TRP A 138 11.22 -14.13 3.58
CA TRP A 138 10.80 -14.43 4.94
C TRP A 138 10.99 -13.24 5.89
N TRP A 139 12.03 -12.42 5.68
CA TRP A 139 12.18 -11.16 6.39
C TRP A 139 11.00 -10.22 6.13
N CYS A 140 10.62 -10.01 4.87
CA CYS A 140 9.45 -9.22 4.50
C CYS A 140 8.18 -9.72 5.22
N THR A 141 7.99 -11.04 5.26
CA THR A 141 6.83 -11.67 5.93
C THR A 141 6.80 -11.42 7.45
N GLY A 142 7.95 -11.15 8.07
CA GLY A 142 8.07 -10.85 9.50
C GLY A 142 7.78 -9.39 9.88
N GLU A 143 7.73 -8.47 8.91
CA GLU A 143 7.54 -7.03 9.13
C GLU A 143 6.07 -6.56 9.15
#